data_AF-A0A7J4QCJ2-F1
#
_entry.id   AF-A0A7J4QCJ2-F1
#
_cell.length_a   1.000
_cell.length_b   1.000
_cell.length_c   1.000
_cell.angle_alpha   90.00
_cell.angle_beta   90.00
_cell.angle_gamma   90.00
#
_symmetry.space_group_name_H-M   'P 1'
#
loop_
_entity.id
_entity.type
_entity.pdbx_description
1 polymer ?
#
loop_
_entity_poly.entity_id
_entity_poly.type
_entity_poly.pdbx_seq_one_letter_code
_entity_poly.pdbx_strand_id
1 'polypeptide(L)'
;MESITIKVSEDMAKEIDSLVSPDYGTRTDFIRAAVRDKIKQERKDRIFRELKKHFGKSKVKTTDEDDRKAREEVGNEILKEFGLD
;
A
#
# COMPACT_ATOMS: atom_id res chain seq x y z
N MET A 1 -13.65 -20.48 4.13
CA MET A 1 -13.17 -19.70 5.29
C MET A 1 -12.38 -20.65 6.15
N GLU A 2 -11.11 -20.37 6.39
CA GLU A 2 -10.34 -21.13 7.39
C GLU A 2 -10.66 -20.55 8.78
N SER A 3 -10.94 -21.43 9.75
CA SER A 3 -11.16 -21.05 11.14
C SER A 3 -9.82 -21.01 11.86
N ILE A 4 -9.50 -19.87 12.47
CA ILE A 4 -8.30 -19.71 13.31
C ILE A 4 -8.76 -19.45 14.73
N THR A 5 -8.21 -20.21 15.68
CA THR A 5 -8.40 -19.95 17.11
C THR A 5 -7.17 -19.21 17.64
N ILE A 6 -7.41 -18.09 18.32
CA ILE A 6 -6.36 -17.31 18.97
C ILE A 6 -6.61 -17.27 20.47
N LYS A 7 -5.54 -17.38 21.25
CA LYS A 7 -5.57 -17.16 22.70
C LYS A 7 -5.04 -15.76 22.98
N VAL A 8 -5.86 -14.94 23.63
CA VAL A 8 -5.54 -13.56 24.01
C VAL A 8 -5.62 -13.40 25.51
N SER A 9 -5.01 -12.34 26.05
CA SER A 9 -5.19 -11.98 27.45
C SER A 9 -6.63 -11.53 27.73
N GLU A 10 -7.06 -11.64 28.98
CA GLU A 10 -8.41 -11.23 29.37
C GLU A 10 -8.64 -9.73 29.16
N ASP A 11 -7.64 -8.91 29.46
CA ASP A 11 -7.69 -7.46 29.26
C ASP A 11 -7.88 -7.10 27.78
N MET A 12 -7.16 -7.79 26.89
CA MET A 12 -7.30 -7.60 25.45
C MET A 12 -8.68 -8.06 24.95
N ALA A 13 -9.23 -9.13 25.50
CA ALA A 13 -10.58 -9.58 25.15
C ALA A 13 -11.63 -8.52 25.52
N LYS A 14 -11.52 -7.92 26.72
CA LYS A 14 -12.40 -6.84 27.16
C LYS A 14 -12.27 -5.59 26.28
N GLU A 15 -11.06 -5.27 25.85
CA GLU A 15 -10.80 -4.14 24.94
C GLU A 15 -11.38 -4.40 23.54
N ILE A 16 -11.25 -5.62 23.01
CA ILE A 16 -11.90 -5.99 21.75
C ILE A 16 -13.43 -5.82 21.88
N ASP A 17 -14.00 -6.26 23.00
CA ASP A 17 -15.44 -6.19 23.22
C ASP A 17 -15.96 -4.75 23.31
N SER A 18 -15.19 -3.83 23.89
CA SER A 18 -15.55 -2.42 23.94
C SER A 18 -15.43 -1.72 22.58
N LEU A 19 -14.50 -2.16 21.73
CA LEU A 19 -14.27 -1.58 20.39
C LEU A 19 -15.22 -2.11 19.31
N VAL A 20 -15.86 -3.27 19.52
CA VAL A 20 -16.79 -3.86 18.55
C VAL A 20 -18.07 -3.01 18.41
N SER A 21 -18.54 -2.39 19.48
CA SER A 21 -19.77 -1.59 19.49
C SER A 21 -19.40 -0.10 19.50
N PRO A 22 -19.56 0.64 18.39
CA PRO A 22 -20.80 0.70 17.61
C PRO A 22 -20.72 0.26 16.14
N ASP A 23 -19.53 -0.03 15.61
CA ASP A 23 -19.33 -0.10 14.15
C ASP A 23 -19.31 -1.54 13.58
N TYR A 24 -19.25 -2.57 14.43
CA TYR A 24 -19.09 -3.97 14.00
C TYR A 24 -20.18 -4.88 14.56
N GLY A 25 -20.72 -5.75 13.69
CA GLY A 25 -21.76 -6.70 14.09
C GLY A 25 -21.27 -7.88 14.94
N THR A 26 -19.99 -8.27 14.80
CA THR A 26 -19.40 -9.38 15.56
C THR A 26 -17.92 -9.15 15.89
N ARG A 27 -17.41 -9.80 16.95
CA ARG A 27 -15.98 -9.82 17.29
C ARG A 27 -15.12 -10.34 16.15
N THR A 28 -15.60 -11.37 15.46
CA THR A 28 -14.87 -11.99 14.34
C THR A 28 -14.75 -11.02 13.17
N ASP A 29 -15.79 -10.24 12.86
CA ASP A 29 -15.75 -9.26 11.79
C ASP A 29 -14.79 -8.11 12.12
N PHE A 30 -14.81 -7.62 13.36
CA PHE A 30 -13.86 -6.64 13.85
C PHE A 30 -12.41 -7.13 13.71
N ILE A 31 -12.10 -8.31 14.24
CA ILE A 31 -10.74 -8.89 14.18
C ILE A 31 -10.31 -9.06 12.72
N ARG A 32 -11.21 -9.54 11.85
CA ARG A 32 -10.91 -9.74 10.42
C ARG A 32 -10.60 -8.43 9.71
N ALA A 33 -11.37 -7.37 9.99
CA ALA A 33 -11.14 -6.04 9.42
C ALA A 33 -9.80 -5.48 9.91
N ALA A 34 -9.55 -5.50 11.22
CA ALA A 34 -8.32 -5.01 11.82
C ALA A 34 -7.06 -5.72 11.27
N VAL A 35 -7.09 -7.06 11.16
CA VAL A 35 -5.98 -7.83 10.58
C VAL A 35 -5.76 -7.45 9.11
N ARG A 36 -6.83 -7.32 8.31
CA ARG A 36 -6.73 -6.94 6.90
C ARG A 36 -6.09 -5.55 6.75
N ASP A 37 -6.50 -4.60 7.55
CA ASP A 37 -5.99 -3.23 7.48
C ASP A 37 -4.54 -3.15 7.94
N LYS A 38 -4.17 -3.88 8.99
CA LYS A 38 -2.77 -3.99 9.42
C LYS A 38 -1.88 -4.61 8.34
N ILE A 39 -2.32 -5.68 7.67
CA ILE A 39 -1.58 -6.29 6.56
C ILE A 39 -1.39 -5.29 5.41
N LYS A 40 -2.45 -4.55 5.03
CA LYS A 40 -2.35 -3.52 3.99
C LYS A 40 -1.37 -2.41 4.38
N GLN A 41 -1.41 -1.97 5.64
CA GLN A 41 -0.50 -0.96 6.16
C GLN A 41 0.96 -1.42 6.11
N GLU A 42 1.26 -2.62 6.61
CA GLU A 42 2.63 -3.16 6.57
C GLU A 42 3.16 -3.31 5.13
N ARG A 43 2.29 -3.73 4.20
CA ARG A 43 2.66 -3.81 2.77
C ARG A 43 2.99 -2.42 2.21
N LYS A 44 2.16 -1.42 2.52
CA LYS A 44 2.39 -0.02 2.11
C LYS A 44 3.70 0.49 2.69
N ASP A 45 3.93 0.30 3.98
CA ASP A 45 5.13 0.76 4.68
C ASP A 45 6.41 0.08 4.17
N ARG A 46 6.32 -1.18 3.74
CA ARG A 46 7.42 -1.88 3.08
C ARG A 46 7.74 -1.25 1.71
N ILE A 47 6.73 -1.01 0.89
CA ILE A 47 6.90 -0.37 -0.43
C ILE A 47 7.52 1.02 -0.26
N PHE A 48 7.02 1.83 0.68
CA PHE A 48 7.59 3.14 0.95
C PHE A 48 9.02 3.08 1.47
N ARG A 49 9.36 2.09 2.31
CA ARG A 49 10.74 1.88 2.76
C ARG A 49 11.66 1.54 1.59
N GLU A 50 11.21 0.72 0.65
CA GLU A 50 11.98 0.42 -0.56
C GLU A 50 12.11 1.67 -1.46
N LEU A 51 11.01 2.37 -1.74
CA LEU A 51 11.00 3.59 -2.54
C LEU A 51 11.92 4.68 -1.96
N LYS A 52 11.94 4.83 -0.63
CA LYS A 52 12.85 5.75 0.08
C LYS A 52 14.32 5.45 -0.16
N LYS A 53 14.71 4.20 -0.42
CA LYS A 53 16.10 3.88 -0.80
C LYS A 53 16.47 4.43 -2.18
N HIS A 54 15.49 4.76 -3.02
CA HIS A 54 15.71 5.28 -4.36
C HIS A 54 15.54 6.81 -4.42
N PHE A 55 14.80 7.41 -3.50
CA PHE A 55 14.75 8.87 -3.36
C PHE A 55 16.14 9.45 -3.07
N GLY A 56 16.54 10.46 -3.83
CA GLY A 56 17.84 11.12 -3.69
C GLY A 56 19.04 10.35 -4.23
N LYS A 57 18.87 9.12 -4.75
CA LYS A 57 19.96 8.41 -5.46
C LYS A 57 20.28 9.05 -6.81
N SER A 58 19.33 9.76 -7.42
CA SER A 58 19.62 10.54 -8.61
C SER A 58 20.47 11.75 -8.21
N LYS A 59 21.74 11.74 -8.63
CA LYS A 59 22.65 12.90 -8.51
C LYS A 59 22.31 14.00 -9.51
N VAL A 60 21.45 13.70 -10.48
CA VAL A 60 21.05 14.61 -11.54
C VAL A 60 19.69 15.19 -11.18
N LYS A 61 19.61 16.52 -11.14
CA LYS A 61 18.33 17.24 -11.12
C LYS A 61 17.82 17.25 -12.56
N THR A 62 16.85 16.40 -12.86
CA THR A 62 16.14 16.48 -14.14
C THR A 62 15.36 17.79 -14.15
N THR A 63 15.60 18.65 -15.15
CA THR A 63 14.81 19.87 -15.34
C THR A 63 13.49 19.53 -16.05
N ASP A 64 12.51 20.43 -15.99
CA ASP A 64 11.22 20.23 -16.68
C ASP A 64 11.41 20.08 -18.20
N GLU A 65 12.43 20.72 -18.78
CA GLU A 65 12.77 20.56 -20.21
C GLU A 65 13.32 19.16 -20.52
N ASP A 66 14.18 18.61 -19.65
CA ASP A 66 14.72 17.26 -19.81
C ASP A 66 13.61 16.21 -19.68
N ASP A 67 12.69 16.41 -18.73
CA ASP A 67 11.55 15.52 -18.54
C ASP A 67 10.59 15.58 -19.72
N ARG A 68 10.37 16.76 -20.29
CA ARG A 68 9.57 16.93 -21.51
C ARG A 68 10.20 16.22 -22.71
N LYS A 69 11.51 16.38 -22.93
CA LYS A 69 12.23 15.69 -24.02
C LYS A 69 12.15 14.18 -23.87
N ALA A 70 12.37 13.66 -22.66
CA ALA A 70 12.25 12.23 -22.39
C ALA A 70 10.83 11.70 -22.69
N ARG A 71 9.78 12.45 -22.35
CA ARG A 71 8.40 12.07 -22.68
C ARG A 71 8.13 12.08 -24.19
N GLU A 72 8.63 13.07 -24.92
CA GLU A 72 8.48 13.14 -26.38
C GLU A 72 9.24 11.99 -27.08
N GLU A 73 10.46 11.67 -26.63
CA GLU A 73 11.25 10.54 -27.15
C GLU A 73 10.54 9.19 -26.91
N VAL A 74 10.17 8.90 -25.66
CA VAL A 74 9.45 7.66 -25.31
C VAL A 74 8.09 7.60 -26.01
N GLY A 75 7.39 8.74 -26.12
CA GLY A 75 6.11 8.82 -26.83
C GLY A 75 6.24 8.47 -28.30
N ASN A 76 7.26 9.00 -28.99
CA ASN A 76 7.53 8.68 -30.39
C ASN A 76 7.97 7.22 -30.59
N GLU A 77 8.75 6.65 -29.66
CA GLU A 77 9.10 5.22 -29.70
C GLU A 77 7.85 4.33 -29.60
N ILE A 78 6.93 4.66 -28.68
CA ILE A 78 5.65 3.95 -28.54
C ILE A 78 4.78 4.13 -29.79
N LEU A 79 4.68 5.34 -30.34
CA LEU A 79 3.89 5.59 -31.57
C LEU A 79 4.42 4.75 -32.75
N LYS A 80 5.73 4.63 -32.90
CA LYS A 80 6.37 3.75 -33.90
C LYS A 80 6.09 2.28 -33.67
N GLU A 81 6.16 1.83 -32.41
CA GLU A 81 5.87 0.44 -32.05
C GLU A 81 4.43 0.05 -32.37
N PHE A 82 3.48 0.97 -32.18
CA PHE A 82 2.06 0.75 -32.47
C PHE A 82 1.63 1.20 -33.88
N GLY A 83 2.55 1.68 -34.72
CA GLY A 83 2.27 2.07 -36.11
C GLY A 83 1.31 3.26 -36.25
N LEU A 84 1.34 4.18 -35.29
CA LEU A 84 0.48 5.38 -35.23
C LEU A 84 1.23 6.66 -35.66
N ASP A 85 2.40 6.51 -36.28
CA ASP A 85 3.31 7.58 -36.73
C ASP A 85 2.96 8.14 -38.12
#